data_AF-A0A8S8YPC3-F1
#
_entry.id   AF-A0A8S8YPC3-F1
#
_cell.length_a   1.000
_cell.length_b   1.000
_cell.length_c   1.000
_cell.angle_alpha   90.00
_cell.angle_beta   90.00
_cell.angle_gamma   90.00
#
_symmetry.space_group_name_H-M   'P 1'
#
loop_
_entity.id
_entity.type
_entity.pdbx_description
1 polymer ?
#
loop_
_entity_poly.entity_id
_entity_poly.type
_entity_poly.pdbx_seq_one_letter_code
_entity_poly.pdbx_strand_id
1 'polypeptide(L)'
;MLDEVGSCKGVENYSMHFDGRSRGERSYCLLDFFASNAEQFHGGADRYLVIMDESHVTLPQVGGMFGGDFSRKKNLVDHGFRLPSAYDNRPLRIDEFQTLVPQMVYVSATPGERELRHLAEVTGQNIPSGLMHVDSEGGARKSEVGKPETKPEYGGITGKYRWHS
;
A
#
# COMPACT_ATOMS: atom_id res chain seq x y z
N MET A 1 -28.19 23.25 1.55
CA MET A 1 -27.02 23.20 0.63
C MET A 1 -27.06 21.94 -0.21
N LEU A 2 -26.95 20.75 0.38
CA LEU A 2 -27.07 19.49 -0.40
C LEU A 2 -28.43 19.38 -1.09
N ASP A 3 -29.54 19.62 -0.38
CA ASP A 3 -30.89 19.55 -0.98
C ASP A 3 -31.16 20.63 -2.04
N GLU A 4 -30.48 21.78 -1.94
CA GLU A 4 -30.74 22.95 -2.79
C GLU A 4 -29.87 22.99 -4.05
N VAL A 5 -28.59 22.63 -3.92
CA VAL A 5 -27.57 22.78 -4.97
C VAL A 5 -27.01 21.42 -5.42
N GLY A 6 -27.31 20.35 -4.70
CA GLY A 6 -26.74 19.03 -4.93
C GLY A 6 -25.29 18.87 -4.47
N SER A 7 -24.70 19.90 -3.85
CA SER A 7 -23.30 19.86 -3.38
C SER A 7 -23.04 20.87 -2.26
N CYS A 8 -21.93 20.69 -1.55
CA CYS A 8 -21.44 21.63 -0.54
C CYS A 8 -19.91 21.55 -0.41
N LYS A 9 -19.31 22.59 0.19
CA LYS A 9 -17.89 22.55 0.53
C LYS A 9 -17.64 21.45 1.55
N GLY A 10 -16.71 20.54 1.26
CA GLY A 10 -16.44 19.42 2.14
C GLY A 10 -17.40 18.24 1.97
N VAL A 11 -18.11 18.15 0.84
CA VAL A 11 -19.04 17.06 0.53
C VAL A 11 -18.39 15.67 0.62
N GLU A 12 -17.08 15.57 0.38
CA GLU A 12 -16.31 14.34 0.47
C GLU A 12 -16.35 13.71 1.87
N ASN A 13 -16.60 14.49 2.93
CA ASN A 13 -16.71 13.97 4.30
C ASN A 13 -17.99 13.16 4.53
N TYR A 14 -18.88 13.15 3.55
CA TYR A 14 -20.11 12.35 3.54
C TYR A 14 -20.05 11.23 2.49
N SER A 15 -18.87 10.94 1.91
CA SER A 15 -18.72 9.95 0.82
C SER A 15 -19.31 8.59 1.16
N MET A 16 -19.16 8.11 2.41
CA MET A 16 -19.80 6.86 2.85
C MET A 16 -21.30 6.83 2.55
N HIS A 17 -22.02 7.92 2.84
CA HIS A 17 -23.47 7.98 2.69
C HIS A 17 -23.88 8.01 1.22
N PHE A 18 -23.09 8.66 0.36
CA PHE A 18 -23.32 8.67 -1.09
C PHE A 18 -23.01 7.34 -1.74
N ASP A 19 -21.93 6.68 -1.31
CA ASP A 19 -21.48 5.40 -1.84
C ASP A 19 -22.31 4.22 -1.31
N GLY A 20 -23.15 4.43 -0.28
CA GLY A 20 -23.88 3.37 0.40
C GLY A 20 -22.98 2.41 1.20
N ARG A 21 -21.77 2.84 1.54
CA ARG A 21 -20.77 2.02 2.25
C ARG A 21 -21.11 1.84 3.72
N SER A 22 -20.63 0.74 4.30
CA SER A 22 -20.70 0.51 5.75
C SER A 22 -19.56 1.23 6.49
N ARG A 23 -19.75 1.48 7.79
CA ARG A 23 -18.68 2.03 8.65
C ARG A 23 -17.44 1.13 8.64
N GLY A 24 -16.28 1.74 8.45
CA GLY A 24 -14.98 1.07 8.38
C GLY A 24 -14.59 0.61 6.97
N GLU A 25 -15.55 0.50 6.05
CA GLU A 25 -15.30 0.09 4.66
C GLU A 25 -14.42 1.11 3.95
N ARG A 26 -13.46 0.62 3.15
CA ARG A 26 -12.55 1.49 2.38
C ARG A 26 -13.35 2.41 1.45
N SER A 27 -12.85 3.62 1.20
CA SER A 27 -13.41 4.47 0.16
C SER A 27 -12.98 4.01 -1.22
N TYR A 28 -13.84 4.28 -2.22
CA TYR A 28 -13.45 4.17 -3.61
C TYR A 28 -12.26 5.08 -3.91
N CYS A 29 -11.37 4.61 -4.77
CA CYS A 29 -10.20 5.34 -5.20
C CYS A 29 -9.94 5.11 -6.69
N LEU A 30 -8.88 5.75 -7.22
CA LEU A 30 -8.53 5.65 -8.63
C LEU A 30 -8.30 4.21 -9.12
N LEU A 31 -7.82 3.31 -8.25
CA LEU A 31 -7.60 1.91 -8.61
C LEU A 31 -8.89 1.18 -8.97
N ASP A 32 -10.02 1.54 -8.35
CA ASP A 32 -11.33 0.96 -8.69
C ASP A 32 -11.76 1.33 -10.11
N PHE A 33 -11.44 2.55 -10.56
CA PHE A 33 -11.70 2.98 -11.92
C PHE A 33 -10.80 2.24 -12.93
N PHE A 34 -9.54 2.00 -12.58
CA PHE A 34 -8.66 1.18 -13.43
C PHE A 34 -9.15 -0.26 -13.53
N ALA A 35 -9.56 -0.87 -12.41
CA ALA A 35 -10.13 -2.20 -12.40
C ALA A 35 -11.41 -2.28 -13.27
N SER A 36 -12.32 -1.32 -13.11
CA SER A 36 -13.55 -1.26 -13.91
C SER A 36 -13.27 -1.08 -15.41
N ASN A 37 -12.35 -0.19 -15.77
CA ASN A 37 -11.94 -0.01 -17.17
C ASN A 37 -11.25 -1.27 -17.72
N ALA A 38 -10.40 -1.92 -16.93
CA ALA A 38 -9.72 -3.15 -17.32
C ALA A 38 -10.72 -4.30 -17.55
N GLU A 39 -11.75 -4.40 -16.71
CA GLU A 39 -12.84 -5.34 -16.93
C GLU A 39 -13.60 -5.04 -18.23
N GLN A 40 -13.94 -3.77 -18.46
CA GLN A 40 -14.72 -3.35 -19.62
C GLN A 40 -13.96 -3.50 -20.95
N PHE A 41 -12.66 -3.17 -20.98
CA PHE A 41 -11.89 -3.04 -22.23
C PHE A 41 -10.79 -4.09 -22.42
N HIS A 42 -10.39 -4.78 -21.35
CA HIS A 42 -9.23 -5.70 -21.36
C HIS A 42 -9.57 -7.11 -20.85
N GLY A 43 -10.84 -7.41 -20.59
CA GLY A 43 -11.33 -8.77 -20.32
C GLY A 43 -11.04 -9.30 -18.92
N GLY A 44 -10.70 -8.42 -17.97
CA GLY A 44 -10.52 -8.77 -16.56
C GLY A 44 -10.15 -7.57 -15.70
N ALA A 45 -10.71 -7.48 -14.49
CA ALA A 45 -10.46 -6.39 -13.55
C ALA A 45 -9.00 -6.32 -13.06
N ASP A 46 -8.25 -7.40 -13.22
CA ASP A 46 -6.83 -7.55 -12.89
C ASP A 46 -5.88 -7.08 -14.00
N ARG A 47 -6.42 -6.64 -15.15
CA ARG A 47 -5.65 -6.28 -16.36
C ARG A 47 -5.15 -4.85 -16.35
N TYR A 48 -4.48 -4.44 -15.27
CA TYR A 48 -3.79 -3.16 -15.19
C TYR A 48 -2.49 -3.27 -14.37
N LEU A 49 -1.54 -2.38 -14.66
CA LEU A 49 -0.21 -2.38 -14.05
C LEU A 49 -0.02 -1.12 -13.20
N VAL A 50 0.51 -1.29 -11.98
CA VAL A 50 0.94 -0.18 -11.15
C VAL A 50 2.47 -0.09 -11.16
N ILE A 51 2.99 1.08 -11.49
CA ILE A 51 4.43 1.37 -11.41
C ILE A 51 4.64 2.29 -10.22
N MET A 52 5.43 1.85 -9.25
CA MET A 52 5.80 2.62 -8.08
C MET A 52 7.21 3.16 -8.25
N ASP A 53 7.30 4.42 -8.64
CA ASP A 53 8.56 5.15 -8.74
C ASP A 53 9.07 5.56 -7.36
N GLU A 54 10.40 5.66 -7.25
CA GLU A 54 11.16 5.80 -6.01
C GLU A 54 10.58 5.00 -4.85
N SER A 55 10.44 3.69 -5.10
CA SER A 55 9.76 2.74 -4.20
C SER A 55 10.26 2.80 -2.75
N HIS A 56 11.54 3.10 -2.51
CA HIS A 56 12.10 3.18 -1.15
C HIS A 56 11.53 4.32 -0.31
N VAL A 57 10.97 5.34 -0.96
CA VAL A 57 10.25 6.45 -0.30
C VAL A 57 8.74 6.25 -0.42
N THR A 58 8.26 5.88 -1.62
CA THR A 58 6.84 5.83 -1.94
C THR A 58 6.11 4.71 -1.18
N LEU A 59 6.73 3.54 -1.01
CA LEU A 59 6.11 2.46 -0.24
C LEU A 59 5.87 2.93 1.20
N PRO A 60 6.90 3.32 1.99
CA PRO A 60 6.69 3.78 3.37
C PRO A 60 5.66 4.91 3.49
N GLN A 61 5.64 5.82 2.51
CA GLN A 61 4.65 6.88 2.46
C GLN A 61 3.22 6.33 2.38
N VAL A 62 2.92 5.43 1.43
CA VAL A 62 1.59 4.78 1.31
C VAL A 62 1.20 4.10 2.61
N GLY A 63 2.13 3.39 3.26
CA GLY A 63 1.87 2.73 4.54
C GLY A 63 1.54 3.69 5.69
N GLY A 64 2.06 4.92 5.67
CA GLY A 64 1.83 5.94 6.70
C GLY A 64 0.58 6.80 6.48
N MET A 65 -0.02 6.80 5.28
CA MET A 65 -1.09 7.73 4.91
C MET A 65 -2.33 7.60 5.81
N PHE A 66 -2.80 6.38 6.03
CA PHE A 66 -3.98 6.13 6.87
C PHE A 66 -3.81 6.67 8.29
N GLY A 67 -2.66 6.39 8.91
CA GLY A 67 -2.37 6.86 10.28
C GLY A 67 -2.30 8.38 10.39
N GLY A 68 -1.64 9.04 9.42
CA GLY A 68 -1.55 10.49 9.38
C GLY A 68 -2.90 11.18 9.18
N ASP A 69 -3.73 10.67 8.27
CA ASP A 69 -5.07 11.18 8.02
C ASP A 69 -5.99 10.96 9.23
N PHE A 70 -5.96 9.76 9.83
CA PHE A 70 -6.74 9.44 11.01
C PHE A 70 -6.43 10.39 12.17
N SER A 71 -5.14 10.62 12.48
CA SER A 71 -4.74 11.53 13.55
C SER A 71 -5.24 12.96 13.33
N ARG A 72 -5.23 13.46 12.09
CA ARG A 72 -5.73 14.80 11.77
C ARG A 72 -7.24 14.91 11.92
N LYS A 73 -7.97 13.92 11.40
CA LYS A 73 -9.44 13.89 11.48
C LYS A 73 -9.94 13.68 12.89
N LYS A 74 -9.19 12.93 13.70
CA LYS A 74 -9.53 12.70 15.10
C LYS A 74 -9.75 14.00 15.86
N ASN A 75 -8.81 14.95 15.73
CA ASN A 75 -8.96 16.26 16.35
C ASN A 75 -10.23 17.01 15.88
N LEU A 76 -10.58 16.92 14.59
CA LEU A 76 -11.78 17.59 14.06
C LEU A 76 -13.08 16.97 14.59
N VAL A 77 -13.11 15.64 14.74
CA VAL A 77 -14.28 14.94 15.27
C VAL A 77 -14.41 15.15 16.77
N ASP A 78 -13.30 15.03 17.52
CA ASP A 78 -13.27 15.21 18.97
C ASP A 78 -13.71 16.63 19.39
N HIS A 79 -13.40 17.64 18.58
CA HIS A 79 -13.84 19.03 18.79
C HIS A 79 -15.18 19.38 18.11
N GLY A 80 -15.89 18.41 17.53
CA GLY A 80 -17.23 18.61 16.98
C GLY A 80 -17.30 19.36 15.64
N PHE A 81 -16.18 19.55 14.94
CA PHE A 81 -16.15 20.17 13.61
C PHE A 81 -16.64 19.23 12.50
N ARG A 82 -16.56 17.90 12.72
CA ARG A 82 -16.97 16.87 11.75
C ARG A 82 -17.70 15.73 12.45
N LEU A 83 -18.63 15.11 11.72
CA LEU A 83 -19.30 13.89 12.17
C LEU A 83 -18.34 12.69 12.16
N PRO A 84 -18.61 11.64 12.97
CA PRO A 84 -17.80 10.42 12.97
C PRO A 84 -17.79 9.66 11.64
N SER A 85 -18.67 9.97 10.68
CA SER A 85 -18.61 9.37 9.32
C SER A 85 -17.48 9.94 8.46
N ALA A 86 -16.87 11.06 8.86
CA ALA A 86 -15.76 11.67 8.12
C ALA A 86 -14.48 10.81 8.14
N TYR A 87 -14.38 9.89 9.12
CA TYR A 87 -13.27 8.93 9.18
C TYR A 87 -13.24 7.97 7.99
N ASP A 88 -14.39 7.70 7.38
CA ASP A 88 -14.51 6.69 6.34
C ASP A 88 -14.21 7.22 4.93
N ASN A 89 -14.00 8.53 4.80
CA ASN A 89 -13.44 9.15 3.61
C ASN A 89 -11.91 9.22 3.70
N ARG A 90 -11.22 8.08 3.69
CA ARG A 90 -9.82 7.98 4.13
C ARG A 90 -8.89 7.40 3.06
N PRO A 91 -7.57 7.62 3.17
CA PRO A 91 -6.61 6.82 2.43
C PRO A 91 -6.80 5.32 2.69
N LEU A 92 -6.38 4.52 1.72
CA LEU A 92 -6.28 3.08 1.87
C LEU A 92 -5.27 2.74 2.95
N ARG A 93 -5.54 1.66 3.67
CA ARG A 93 -4.51 0.97 4.45
C ARG A 93 -3.63 0.16 3.51
N ILE A 94 -2.44 -0.21 3.98
CA ILE A 94 -1.46 -0.90 3.14
C ILE A 94 -1.97 -2.27 2.66
N ASP A 95 -2.67 -3.00 3.53
CA ASP A 95 -3.32 -4.29 3.25
C ASP A 95 -4.44 -4.14 2.20
N GLU A 96 -5.26 -3.09 2.31
CA GLU A 96 -6.28 -2.76 1.31
C GLU A 96 -5.66 -2.43 -0.05
N PHE A 97 -4.59 -1.63 -0.06
CA PHE A 97 -3.87 -1.28 -1.27
C PHE A 97 -3.25 -2.51 -1.94
N GLN A 98 -2.59 -3.38 -1.18
CA GLN A 98 -2.00 -4.62 -1.69
C GLN A 98 -3.05 -5.57 -2.29
N THR A 99 -4.24 -5.62 -1.69
CA THR A 99 -5.34 -6.46 -2.20
C THR A 99 -5.90 -5.94 -3.53
N LEU A 100 -5.87 -4.62 -3.75
CA LEU A 100 -6.41 -4.02 -4.97
C LEU A 100 -5.47 -4.13 -6.16
N VAL A 101 -4.15 -4.12 -5.92
CA VAL A 101 -3.15 -4.08 -7.00
C VAL A 101 -2.81 -5.49 -7.50
N PRO A 102 -3.20 -5.86 -8.75
CA PRO A 102 -2.94 -7.20 -9.27
C PRO A 102 -1.48 -7.39 -9.69
N GLN A 103 -0.84 -6.33 -10.21
CA GLN A 103 0.54 -6.35 -10.70
C GLN A 103 1.23 -5.03 -10.33
N MET A 104 2.44 -5.15 -9.75
CA MET A 104 3.23 -3.99 -9.32
C MET A 104 4.68 -4.10 -9.78
N VAL A 105 5.21 -2.99 -10.30
CA VAL A 105 6.64 -2.83 -10.62
C VAL A 105 7.22 -1.74 -9.73
N TYR A 106 8.22 -2.10 -8.93
CA TYR A 106 9.01 -1.15 -8.15
C TYR A 106 10.16 -0.61 -8.99
N VAL A 107 10.29 0.70 -9.02
CA VAL A 107 11.40 1.40 -9.68
C VAL A 107 12.12 2.21 -8.61
N SER A 108 13.38 1.86 -8.36
CA SER A 108 14.28 2.68 -7.56
C SER A 108 15.73 2.31 -7.77
N ALA A 109 16.62 3.30 -7.65
CA ALA A 109 18.06 3.08 -7.62
C ALA A 109 18.52 2.40 -6.32
N THR A 110 17.76 2.54 -5.23
CA THR A 110 18.12 2.04 -3.90
C THR A 110 16.94 1.30 -3.28
N PRO A 111 16.57 0.11 -3.80
CA PRO A 111 15.43 -0.64 -3.29
C PRO A 111 15.62 -0.97 -1.81
N GLY A 112 14.65 -0.56 -0.99
CA GLY A 112 14.67 -0.79 0.45
C GLY A 112 14.34 -2.24 0.82
N GLU A 113 14.67 -2.62 2.05
CA GLU A 113 14.35 -3.96 2.58
C GLU A 113 12.85 -4.28 2.51
N ARG A 114 12.00 -3.29 2.75
CA ARG A 114 10.54 -3.46 2.72
C ARG A 114 10.01 -3.84 1.34
N GLU A 115 10.60 -3.34 0.27
CA GLU A 115 10.22 -3.68 -1.11
C GLU A 115 10.53 -5.14 -1.40
N LEU A 116 11.73 -5.57 -1.01
CA LEU A 116 12.21 -6.94 -1.23
C LEU A 116 11.39 -7.95 -0.41
N ARG A 117 11.01 -7.60 0.82
CA ARG A 117 10.07 -8.40 1.63
C ARG A 117 8.68 -8.45 1.00
N HIS A 118 8.15 -7.32 0.56
CA HIS A 118 6.84 -7.28 -0.08
C HIS A 118 6.82 -8.09 -1.40
N LEU A 119 7.90 -8.03 -2.19
CA LEU A 119 8.06 -8.89 -3.36
C LEU A 119 8.07 -10.37 -2.97
N ALA A 120 8.76 -10.75 -1.90
CA ALA A 120 8.76 -12.13 -1.39
C ALA A 120 7.36 -12.58 -0.92
N GLU A 121 6.63 -11.73 -0.20
CA GLU A 121 5.25 -11.98 0.27
C GLU A 121 4.28 -12.20 -0.91
N VAL A 122 4.36 -11.35 -1.95
CA VAL A 122 3.45 -11.40 -3.10
C VAL A 122 3.80 -12.52 -4.07
N THR A 123 5.09 -12.82 -4.28
CA THR A 123 5.53 -13.84 -5.24
C THR A 123 5.69 -15.24 -4.64
N GLY A 124 5.56 -15.37 -3.31
CA GLY A 124 5.85 -16.62 -2.59
C GLY A 124 7.33 -17.03 -2.65
N GLN A 125 8.22 -16.13 -3.08
CA GLN A 125 9.66 -16.38 -3.10
C GLN A 125 10.23 -16.28 -1.68
N ASN A 126 11.27 -17.07 -1.40
CA ASN A 126 11.96 -16.97 -0.12
C ASN A 126 12.61 -15.59 0.04
N ILE A 127 12.45 -14.99 1.21
CA ILE A 127 13.15 -13.75 1.56
C ILE A 127 14.66 -14.00 1.41
N PRO A 128 15.40 -13.18 0.65
CA PRO A 128 16.84 -13.33 0.53
C PRO A 128 17.51 -13.35 1.91
N SER A 129 18.47 -14.25 2.12
CA SER A 129 19.08 -14.49 3.44
C SER A 129 19.71 -13.24 4.08
N GLY A 130 20.14 -12.25 3.28
CA GLY A 130 20.65 -10.97 3.76
C GLY A 130 19.59 -9.95 4.23
N LEU A 131 18.30 -10.25 4.02
CA LEU A 131 17.14 -9.48 4.49
C LEU A 131 16.38 -10.19 5.61
N MET A 132 16.84 -11.40 5.98
CA MET A 132 16.41 -12.05 7.21
C MET A 132 16.95 -11.20 8.35
N HIS A 133 16.08 -10.43 9.00
CA HIS A 133 16.47 -9.81 10.26
C HIS A 133 16.77 -10.92 11.26
N VAL A 134 17.89 -10.81 11.96
CA VAL A 134 18.01 -11.36 13.31
C VAL A 134 16.93 -10.65 14.13
N ASP A 135 16.11 -11.39 14.87
CA ASP A 135 15.08 -10.80 15.73
C ASP A 135 15.66 -9.64 16.53
N SER A 136 15.20 -8.42 16.23
CA SER A 136 15.68 -7.22 16.90
C SER A 136 14.96 -7.10 18.24
N GLU A 137 15.35 -7.93 19.19
CA GLU A 137 15.02 -7.75 20.60
C GLU A 137 16.10 -6.89 21.25
N GLY A 138 15.93 -5.56 21.13
CA GLY A 138 16.71 -4.51 21.79
C GLY A 138 17.84 -4.96 22.72
N GLY A 139 18.99 -5.31 22.15
CA GLY A 139 20.29 -5.42 22.83
C GLY A 139 20.40 -6.32 24.08
N ALA A 140 19.48 -7.24 24.37
CA ALA A 140 19.45 -7.92 25.68
C ALA A 140 19.90 -9.40 25.69
N ARG A 141 20.21 -10.05 24.56
CA ARG A 141 20.79 -11.40 24.54
C ARG A 141 21.94 -11.56 23.54
N LYS A 142 22.83 -12.53 23.81
CA LYS A 142 23.96 -12.88 22.94
C LYS A 142 23.44 -13.61 21.70
N SER A 143 23.89 -13.12 20.53
CA SER A 143 23.59 -13.65 19.20
C SER A 143 23.76 -15.17 19.12
N GLU A 144 22.77 -15.86 18.54
CA GLU A 144 22.84 -17.30 18.25
C GLU A 144 23.61 -17.60 16.94
N VAL A 145 23.97 -16.58 16.15
CA VAL A 145 24.79 -16.75 14.95
C VAL A 145 26.03 -15.88 15.01
N GLY A 146 27.18 -16.51 14.76
CA GLY A 146 28.48 -15.83 14.66
C GLY A 146 28.52 -14.89 13.46
N LYS A 147 29.25 -13.78 13.62
CA LYS A 147 29.45 -12.80 12.55
C LYS A 147 30.10 -13.48 11.34
N PRO A 148 29.50 -13.45 10.14
CA PRO A 148 30.10 -14.08 8.97
C PRO A 148 31.40 -13.35 8.59
N GLU A 149 32.46 -14.12 8.31
CA GLU A 149 33.80 -13.61 8.00
C GLU A 149 33.91 -13.02 6.58
N THR A 150 32.93 -13.28 5.71
CA THR A 150 32.91 -12.82 4.32
C THR A 150 31.61 -12.10 3.97
N LYS A 151 31.73 -11.04 3.16
CA LYS A 151 30.56 -10.33 2.61
C LYS A 151 29.80 -11.30 1.69
N PRO A 152 28.47 -11.39 1.77
CA PRO A 152 27.71 -12.23 0.87
C PRO A 152 27.87 -11.72 -0.57
N GLU A 153 28.23 -12.60 -1.48
CA GLU A 153 28.15 -12.33 -2.91
C GLU A 153 26.68 -12.31 -3.32
N TYR A 154 26.24 -11.18 -3.86
CA TYR A 154 24.94 -11.07 -4.53
C TYR A 154 25.02 -11.81 -5.86
N GLY A 155 24.85 -13.13 -5.83
CA GLY A 155 24.65 -13.94 -7.02
C GLY A 155 23.50 -13.38 -7.84
N GLY A 156 23.79 -13.03 -9.10
CA GLY A 156 22.93 -12.23 -9.96
C GLY A 156 21.48 -12.70 -10.04
N ILE A 157 20.57 -11.79 -9.74
CA ILE A 157 19.18 -11.85 -10.21
C ILE A 157 19.19 -11.47 -11.70
N THR A 158 19.75 -12.35 -12.53
CA THR A 158 19.54 -12.34 -13.99
C THR A 158 18.88 -13.66 -14.38
N GLY A 159 17.67 -13.86 -13.86
CA GLY A 159 16.78 -14.94 -14.28
C GLY A 159 16.18 -14.64 -15.65
N LYS A 160 16.57 -15.45 -16.64
CA LYS A 160 16.15 -15.45 -18.04
C LYS A 160 14.63 -15.30 -18.23
N TYR A 161 14.19 -14.19 -18.81
CA TYR A 161 12.88 -14.12 -19.49
C TYR A 161 13.02 -14.79 -20.86
N ARG A 162 12.38 -15.95 -21.01
CA ARG A 162 12.27 -16.66 -22.28
C ARG A 162 11.09 -16.04 -23.04
N TRP A 163 11.36 -15.13 -23.96
CA TRP A 163 10.38 -14.67 -24.93
C TRP A 163 9.99 -15.84 -25.81
N HIS A 164 8.72 -16.26 -25.78
CA HIS A 164 8.15 -17.04 -26.87
C HIS A 164 7.80 -16.05 -27.98
N SER A 165 8.50 -16.25 -29.10
CA SER A 165 8.36 -15.55 -30.39
C SER A 165 6.95 -15.62 -30.94
#